data_AF-A0A1Q7GZW9-F1
#
_entry.id   AF-A0A1Q7GZW9-F1
#
_cell.length_a   1.000
_cell.length_b   1.000
_cell.length_c   1.000
_cell.angle_alpha   90.00
_cell.angle_beta   90.00
_cell.angle_gamma   90.00
#
_symmetry.space_group_name_H-M   'P 1'
#
loop_
_entity.id
_entity.type
_entity.pdbx_description
1 polymer ?
#
loop_
_entity_poly.entity_id
_entity_poly.type
_entity_poly.pdbx_seq_one_letter_code
_entity_poly.pdbx_strand_id
1 'polypeptide(L)'
;MNDSERPGSVLVFPKYRNGTQTLTDQGVVPNTEFEISVKCPTNPDGTPVDCTTLPDFPNVHLKGHWVCAGDGGPEQPGICHESDFEVQTTVNGTLYLTTEPLADPVTGLPTNGVNQANGIFTKIPRPPCEDFPEPDFGRPNEAYLIVWVTDAGLNPIKFDGLVGDALLRLGPLFNSNVTETYNALPIQAGDFFGTGEQTAADIGGALAFDGSHYKQVTGTIIGTIRYPGRTFATAAAKVANTSTGRIRTKLSLLTLDVLSNRVNEVTFVDFDFFNEAEVHHSAATTPEIGPRLTRS
;
A
#
# COMPACT_ATOMS: atom_id res chain seq x y z
N MET A 1 -12.49 5.57 14.89
CA MET A 1 -11.47 4.71 15.54
C MET A 1 -11.46 3.40 14.77
N ASN A 2 -10.52 3.25 13.84
CA ASN A 2 -10.39 2.06 13.01
C ASN A 2 -9.47 1.09 13.76
N ASP A 3 -10.00 -0.02 14.22
CA ASP A 3 -9.21 -1.03 14.93
C ASP A 3 -8.41 -1.83 13.89
N SER A 4 -7.10 -1.61 13.86
CA SER A 4 -6.18 -2.33 12.97
C SER A 4 -6.17 -3.85 13.18
N GLU A 5 -6.85 -4.35 14.21
CA GLU A 5 -6.99 -5.77 14.51
C GLU A 5 -8.27 -6.40 13.92
N ARG A 6 -9.22 -5.59 13.41
CA ARG A 6 -10.45 -6.11 12.79
C ARG A 6 -10.30 -6.25 11.28
N PRO A 7 -10.68 -7.39 10.69
CA PRO A 7 -10.67 -7.55 9.23
C PRO A 7 -11.51 -6.47 8.52
N GLY A 8 -11.06 -6.07 7.33
CA GLY A 8 -11.70 -5.05 6.51
C GLY A 8 -12.30 -5.59 5.23
N SER A 9 -13.11 -4.78 4.55
CA SER A 9 -13.53 -5.00 3.15
C SER A 9 -12.51 -4.42 2.15
N VAL A 10 -11.73 -3.46 2.62
CA VAL A 10 -10.61 -2.84 1.90
C VAL A 10 -9.35 -2.96 2.75
N LEU A 11 -8.21 -3.21 2.12
CA LEU A 11 -6.88 -3.13 2.70
C LEU A 11 -6.11 -2.01 2.00
N VAL A 12 -5.44 -1.16 2.78
CA VAL A 12 -4.48 -0.18 2.26
C VAL A 12 -3.09 -0.51 2.79
N PHE A 13 -2.17 -0.80 1.88
CA PHE A 13 -0.76 -0.99 2.16
C PHE A 13 0.01 0.29 1.84
N PRO A 14 0.34 1.12 2.84
CA PRO A 14 0.80 2.48 2.60
C PRO A 14 2.22 2.59 2.02
N LYS A 15 2.98 1.50 1.96
CA LYS A 15 4.38 1.54 1.50
C LYS A 15 4.75 0.36 0.62
N TYR A 16 5.19 0.66 -0.59
CA TYR A 16 5.88 -0.25 -1.48
C TYR A 16 7.26 0.33 -1.82
N ARG A 17 8.25 -0.55 -1.97
CA ARG A 17 9.58 -0.22 -2.49
C ARG A 17 9.95 -1.20 -3.60
N ASN A 18 10.27 -0.68 -4.78
CA ASN A 18 10.72 -1.51 -5.89
C ASN A 18 12.13 -2.09 -5.67
N GLY A 19 12.48 -3.07 -6.51
CA GLY A 19 13.80 -3.68 -6.57
C GLY A 19 13.98 -4.90 -5.68
N THR A 20 15.16 -5.50 -5.75
CA THR A 20 15.50 -6.76 -5.09
C THR A 20 16.73 -6.64 -4.20
N GLN A 21 16.90 -7.62 -3.31
CA GLN A 21 18.08 -7.78 -2.47
C GLN A 21 18.57 -9.22 -2.53
N THR A 22 19.89 -9.40 -2.46
CA THR A 22 20.49 -10.73 -2.33
C THR A 22 20.76 -11.01 -0.86
N LEU A 23 20.09 -12.02 -0.32
CA LEU A 23 20.30 -12.56 1.02
C LEU A 23 21.17 -13.82 0.93
N THR A 24 22.02 -14.03 1.94
CA THR A 24 22.99 -15.14 1.97
C THR A 24 22.34 -16.52 2.05
N ASP A 25 21.13 -16.60 2.60
CA ASP A 25 20.37 -17.81 2.89
C ASP A 25 19.15 -18.00 1.96
N GLN A 26 18.62 -16.92 1.39
CA GLN A 26 17.39 -16.93 0.58
C GLN A 26 17.62 -16.56 -0.90
N GLY A 27 18.84 -16.19 -1.29
CA GLY A 27 19.13 -15.77 -2.66
C GLY A 27 18.53 -14.39 -2.97
N VAL A 28 18.07 -14.18 -4.20
CA VAL A 28 17.48 -12.90 -4.64
C VAL A 28 16.01 -12.84 -4.24
N VAL A 29 15.67 -11.89 -3.37
CA VAL A 29 14.31 -11.66 -2.85
C VAL A 29 13.85 -10.25 -3.20
N PRO A 30 12.54 -9.95 -3.23
CA PRO A 30 12.06 -8.62 -3.53
C PRO A 30 12.19 -7.72 -2.29
N ASN A 31 12.26 -6.41 -2.51
CA ASN A 31 12.31 -5.42 -1.42
C ASN A 31 10.98 -5.32 -0.68
N THR A 32 9.88 -5.68 -1.34
CA THR A 32 8.54 -5.67 -0.76
C THR A 32 7.81 -6.97 -1.09
N GLU A 33 7.19 -7.55 -0.07
CA GLU A 33 6.31 -8.71 -0.17
C GLU A 33 5.00 -8.37 0.55
N PHE A 34 3.87 -8.79 -0.01
CA PHE A 34 2.57 -8.64 0.64
C PHE A 34 1.93 -10.00 0.85
N GLU A 35 1.31 -10.18 2.01
CA GLU A 35 0.45 -11.29 2.34
C GLU A 35 -0.96 -10.77 2.52
N ILE A 36 -1.94 -11.41 1.88
CA ILE A 36 -3.36 -11.08 2.01
C ILE A 36 -4.11 -12.36 2.32
N SER A 37 -4.72 -12.42 3.49
CA SER A 37 -5.56 -13.52 3.92
C SER A 37 -7.02 -13.12 3.92
N VAL A 38 -7.84 -14.06 3.47
CA VAL A 38 -9.29 -13.92 3.41
C VAL A 38 -9.89 -14.80 4.50
N LYS A 39 -10.59 -14.20 5.46
CA LYS A 39 -11.36 -14.89 6.49
C LYS A 39 -12.84 -14.76 6.17
N CYS A 40 -13.63 -15.74 6.60
CA CYS A 40 -15.08 -15.56 6.60
C CYS A 40 -15.44 -14.40 7.55
N PRO A 41 -16.19 -13.37 7.11
CA PRO A 41 -16.55 -12.25 7.96
C PRO A 41 -17.36 -12.69 9.18
N THR A 42 -17.40 -11.80 10.17
CA THR A 42 -18.30 -11.92 11.32
C THR A 42 -19.35 -10.82 11.24
N ASN A 43 -20.56 -11.11 11.70
CA ASN A 43 -21.59 -10.11 11.89
C ASN A 43 -21.12 -9.06 12.90
N PRO A 44 -21.74 -7.86 12.93
CA PRO A 44 -21.38 -6.81 13.90
C PRO A 44 -21.45 -7.27 15.37
N ASP A 45 -22.29 -8.26 15.68
CA ASP A 45 -22.44 -8.87 17.01
C ASP A 45 -21.39 -9.97 17.32
N GLY A 46 -20.44 -10.20 16.40
CA GLY A 46 -19.38 -11.20 16.53
C GLY A 46 -19.78 -12.62 16.15
N THR A 47 -21.03 -12.85 15.74
CA THR A 47 -21.45 -14.18 15.26
C THR A 47 -20.87 -14.46 13.86
N PRO A 48 -20.51 -15.72 13.52
CA PRO A 48 -19.98 -16.03 12.19
C PRO A 48 -21.03 -15.79 11.10
N VAL A 49 -20.61 -15.18 9.98
CA VAL A 49 -21.40 -15.19 8.74
C VAL A 49 -21.34 -16.60 8.15
N ASP A 50 -22.44 -17.09 7.60
CA ASP A 50 -22.41 -18.33 6.80
C ASP A 50 -21.91 -18.02 5.38
N CYS A 51 -20.60 -18.05 5.20
CA CYS A 51 -19.99 -17.80 3.90
C CYS A 51 -20.44 -18.78 2.80
N THR A 52 -20.98 -19.96 3.15
CA THR A 52 -21.42 -20.95 2.15
C THR A 52 -22.66 -20.50 1.38
N THR A 53 -23.35 -19.47 1.88
CA THR A 53 -24.53 -18.87 1.25
C THR A 53 -24.19 -17.67 0.37
N LEU A 54 -22.92 -17.26 0.32
CA LEU A 54 -22.50 -16.14 -0.52
C LEU A 54 -22.57 -16.52 -2.02
N PRO A 55 -22.97 -15.59 -2.90
CA PRO A 55 -23.17 -15.87 -4.33
C PRO A 55 -21.97 -16.51 -5.03
N ASP A 56 -20.76 -16.07 -4.69
CA ASP A 56 -19.51 -16.49 -5.34
C ASP A 56 -18.73 -17.56 -4.54
N PHE A 57 -19.31 -18.15 -3.50
CA PHE A 57 -18.64 -19.15 -2.66
C PHE A 57 -18.15 -20.38 -3.47
N PRO A 58 -16.94 -20.92 -3.19
CA PRO A 58 -15.99 -20.53 -2.15
C PRO A 58 -15.04 -19.41 -2.56
N ASN A 59 -15.20 -18.85 -3.75
CA ASN A 59 -14.28 -17.87 -4.30
C ASN A 59 -14.51 -16.50 -3.69
N VAL A 60 -13.42 -15.74 -3.59
CA VAL A 60 -13.41 -14.34 -3.20
C VAL A 60 -12.59 -13.61 -4.25
N HIS A 61 -13.27 -12.76 -5.03
CA HIS A 61 -12.64 -11.93 -6.05
C HIS A 61 -12.08 -10.67 -5.40
N LEU A 62 -10.84 -10.35 -5.74
CA LEU A 62 -10.10 -9.22 -5.19
C LEU A 62 -9.62 -8.36 -6.34
N LYS A 63 -9.88 -7.07 -6.24
CA LYS A 63 -9.28 -6.07 -7.12
C LYS A 63 -8.14 -5.38 -6.36
N GLY A 64 -6.97 -5.39 -6.96
CA GLY A 64 -5.80 -4.67 -6.51
C GLY A 64 -5.57 -3.42 -7.37
N HIS A 65 -5.20 -2.33 -6.72
CA HIS A 65 -4.97 -1.04 -7.37
C HIS A 65 -3.65 -0.46 -6.88
N TRP A 66 -2.68 -0.38 -7.79
CA TRP A 66 -1.43 0.29 -7.55
C TRP A 66 -1.58 1.78 -7.74
N VAL A 67 -0.99 2.53 -6.81
CA VAL A 67 -0.87 3.97 -6.91
C VAL A 67 0.58 4.38 -6.71
N CYS A 68 1.11 5.11 -7.67
CA CYS A 68 2.39 5.78 -7.54
C CYS A 68 2.24 7.14 -6.87
N ALA A 69 3.29 7.55 -6.15
CA ALA A 69 3.40 8.96 -5.75
C ALA A 69 3.30 9.86 -7.00
N GLY A 70 2.60 10.99 -6.88
CA GLY A 70 2.56 11.98 -7.96
C GLY A 70 3.95 12.45 -8.36
N ASP A 71 4.15 12.69 -9.66
CA ASP A 71 5.39 13.18 -10.28
C ASP A 71 5.56 14.71 -10.20
N GLY A 72 4.56 15.42 -9.68
CA GLY A 72 4.53 16.88 -9.59
C GLY A 72 5.28 17.44 -8.40
N GLY A 73 5.97 18.56 -8.63
CA GLY A 73 6.57 19.41 -7.60
C GLY A 73 5.68 20.61 -7.23
N PRO A 74 6.18 21.58 -6.46
CA PRO A 74 5.38 22.70 -5.94
C PRO A 74 4.91 23.66 -7.04
N GLU A 75 5.49 23.57 -8.23
CA GLU A 75 5.18 24.41 -9.40
C GLU A 75 4.42 23.65 -10.50
N GLN A 76 4.16 22.35 -10.33
CA GLN A 76 3.53 21.52 -11.37
C GLN A 76 2.53 20.53 -10.78
N PRO A 77 1.29 20.46 -11.31
CA PRO A 77 0.35 19.45 -10.87
C PRO A 77 0.89 18.05 -11.16
N GLY A 78 0.88 17.20 -10.13
CA GLY A 78 1.33 15.82 -10.25
C GLY A 78 0.25 14.91 -10.81
N ILE A 79 0.64 13.97 -11.67
CA ILE A 79 -0.14 12.83 -12.10
C ILE A 79 0.28 11.63 -11.25
N CYS A 80 -0.70 11.00 -10.61
CA CYS A 80 -0.49 9.72 -9.96
C CYS A 80 -0.73 8.62 -10.99
N HIS A 81 0.33 7.92 -11.37
CA HIS A 81 0.18 6.76 -12.25
C HIS A 81 -0.41 5.57 -11.50
N GLU A 82 -1.31 4.85 -12.17
CA GLU A 82 -2.14 3.80 -11.57
C GLU A 82 -2.22 2.57 -12.46
N SER A 83 -2.30 1.40 -11.83
CA SER A 83 -2.62 0.17 -12.55
C SER A 83 -3.48 -0.76 -11.70
N ASP A 84 -4.45 -1.39 -12.35
CA ASP A 84 -5.34 -2.36 -11.74
C ASP A 84 -4.87 -3.78 -12.02
N PHE A 85 -5.21 -4.69 -11.12
CA PHE A 85 -5.11 -6.12 -11.35
C PHE A 85 -6.19 -6.87 -10.58
N GLU A 86 -6.49 -8.07 -11.05
CA GLU A 86 -7.52 -8.92 -10.47
C GLU A 86 -6.88 -10.23 -10.05
N VAL A 87 -7.24 -10.66 -8.84
CA VAL A 87 -6.87 -11.96 -8.30
C VAL A 87 -8.08 -12.57 -7.61
N GLN A 88 -8.05 -13.88 -7.48
CA GLN A 88 -9.08 -14.60 -6.74
C GLN A 88 -8.40 -15.53 -5.75
N THR A 89 -9.04 -15.73 -4.61
CA THR A 89 -8.68 -16.78 -3.66
C THR A 89 -9.96 -17.42 -3.12
N THR A 90 -9.87 -18.22 -2.07
CA THR A 90 -11.03 -18.76 -1.39
C THR A 90 -11.19 -18.16 0.00
N VAL A 91 -12.36 -18.34 0.61
CA VAL A 91 -12.50 -18.18 2.06
C VAL A 91 -11.45 -19.05 2.76
N ASN A 92 -10.75 -18.48 3.74
CA ASN A 92 -9.58 -19.05 4.44
C ASN A 92 -8.34 -19.28 3.55
N GLY A 93 -8.30 -18.69 2.36
CA GLY A 93 -7.14 -18.66 1.49
C GLY A 93 -6.18 -17.51 1.82
N THR A 94 -4.93 -17.67 1.42
CA THR A 94 -3.89 -16.64 1.51
C THR A 94 -3.23 -16.45 0.15
N LEU A 95 -3.01 -15.19 -0.19
CA LEU A 95 -2.29 -14.71 -1.37
C LEU A 95 -0.94 -14.14 -0.94
N TYR A 96 0.11 -14.52 -1.65
CA TYR A 96 1.47 -14.00 -1.50
C TYR A 96 1.86 -13.23 -2.76
N LEU A 97 1.96 -11.91 -2.65
CA LEU A 97 2.26 -11.03 -3.78
C LEU A 97 3.75 -10.75 -3.82
N THR A 98 4.39 -11.15 -4.93
CA THR A 98 5.76 -10.81 -5.28
C THR A 98 5.76 -9.79 -6.40
N THR A 99 6.20 -8.58 -6.08
CA THR A 99 6.11 -7.43 -6.98
C THR A 99 7.23 -7.37 -8.02
N GLU A 100 8.36 -8.03 -7.75
CA GLU A 100 9.51 -8.04 -8.65
C GLU A 100 9.60 -9.34 -9.45
N PRO A 101 10.07 -9.28 -10.70
CA PRO A 101 10.26 -10.46 -11.53
C PRO A 101 11.44 -11.27 -10.99
N LEU A 102 11.14 -12.27 -10.17
CA LEU A 102 12.13 -13.22 -9.66
C LEU A 102 12.10 -14.49 -10.52
N ALA A 103 13.24 -15.16 -10.64
CA ALA A 103 13.29 -16.44 -11.35
C ALA A 103 12.37 -17.44 -10.64
N ASP A 104 11.33 -17.88 -11.33
CA ASP A 104 10.45 -18.93 -10.85
C ASP A 104 11.27 -20.21 -10.63
N PRO A 105 11.17 -20.86 -9.46
CA PRO A 105 12.03 -21.99 -9.12
C PRO A 105 11.77 -23.25 -9.97
N VAL A 106 10.67 -23.33 -10.72
CA VAL A 106 10.29 -24.47 -11.55
C VAL A 106 10.61 -24.24 -13.03
N THR A 107 10.35 -23.04 -13.53
CA THR A 107 10.47 -22.67 -14.95
C THR A 107 11.70 -21.83 -15.25
N GLY A 108 12.34 -21.24 -14.23
CA GLY A 108 13.50 -20.35 -14.36
C GLY A 108 13.18 -19.00 -15.02
N LEU A 109 11.91 -18.75 -15.37
CA LEU A 109 11.49 -17.51 -16.01
C LEU A 109 11.24 -16.43 -14.95
N PRO A 110 11.63 -15.16 -15.22
CA PRO A 110 11.29 -14.06 -14.35
C PRO A 110 9.77 -13.89 -14.28
N THR A 111 9.19 -14.09 -13.09
CA THR A 111 7.77 -13.90 -12.85
C THR A 111 7.55 -13.02 -11.63
N ASN A 112 6.71 -12.00 -11.80
CA ASN A 112 6.14 -11.19 -10.75
C ASN A 112 4.63 -11.47 -10.74
N GLY A 113 4.04 -11.64 -9.57
CA GLY A 113 2.70 -12.20 -9.51
C GLY A 113 2.21 -12.47 -8.11
N VAL A 114 1.10 -13.17 -8.07
CA VAL A 114 0.47 -13.64 -6.85
C VAL A 114 0.56 -15.15 -6.84
N ASN A 115 1.20 -15.67 -5.80
CA ASN A 115 1.19 -17.08 -5.47
C ASN A 115 0.06 -17.36 -4.50
N GLN A 116 -0.67 -18.43 -4.75
CA GLN A 116 -1.67 -18.95 -3.84
C GLN A 116 -1.13 -20.18 -3.12
N ALA A 117 -1.63 -20.44 -1.90
CA ALA A 117 -1.23 -21.62 -1.12
C ALA A 117 -1.47 -22.97 -1.84
N ASN A 118 -2.37 -23.01 -2.83
CA ASN A 118 -2.63 -24.19 -3.66
C ASN A 118 -1.70 -24.34 -4.88
N GLY A 119 -0.69 -23.48 -5.02
CA GLY A 119 0.28 -23.50 -6.12
C GLY A 119 -0.17 -22.79 -7.40
N ILE A 120 -1.31 -22.10 -7.39
CA ILE A 120 -1.74 -21.25 -8.52
C ILE A 120 -0.92 -19.97 -8.53
N PHE A 121 -0.41 -19.61 -9.71
CA PHE A 121 0.29 -18.36 -9.97
C PHE A 121 -0.52 -17.46 -10.90
N THR A 122 -0.70 -16.19 -10.52
CA THR A 122 -1.33 -15.16 -11.36
C THR A 122 -0.34 -14.02 -11.59
N LYS A 123 0.02 -13.77 -12.85
CA LYS A 123 0.87 -12.62 -13.20
C LYS A 123 0.11 -11.32 -12.96
N ILE A 124 0.72 -10.37 -12.28
CA ILE A 124 0.16 -9.01 -12.07
C ILE A 124 1.07 -7.94 -12.67
N PRO A 125 0.55 -6.78 -13.07
CA PRO A 125 1.38 -5.62 -13.39
C PRO A 125 2.22 -5.19 -12.18
N ARG A 126 3.41 -4.67 -12.46
CA ARG A 126 4.15 -3.89 -11.48
C ARG A 126 3.45 -2.53 -11.28
N PRO A 127 3.68 -1.86 -10.14
CA PRO A 127 3.27 -0.48 -9.99
C PRO A 127 3.84 0.35 -11.15
N PRO A 128 3.03 1.18 -11.84
CA PRO A 128 3.44 1.92 -13.03
C PRO A 128 4.20 3.20 -12.64
N CYS A 129 5.06 3.08 -11.65
CA CYS A 129 5.90 4.17 -11.20
C CYS A 129 7.11 4.05 -12.09
N GLU A 130 7.00 4.60 -13.31
CA GLU A 130 8.09 4.54 -14.29
C GLU A 130 9.41 4.91 -13.62
N ASP A 131 10.49 4.36 -14.17
CA ASP A 131 11.88 4.56 -13.79
C ASP A 131 12.31 6.03 -13.94
N PHE A 132 11.57 6.98 -13.35
CA PHE A 132 12.00 8.34 -13.17
C PHE A 132 13.31 8.24 -12.42
N PRO A 133 14.44 8.62 -13.03
CA PRO A 133 15.67 8.73 -12.30
C PRO A 133 15.43 9.86 -11.29
N GLU A 134 14.99 9.53 -10.07
CA GLU A 134 15.05 10.51 -8.99
C GLU A 134 16.53 10.95 -8.98
N PRO A 135 16.84 12.25 -9.13
CA PRO A 135 18.20 12.72 -9.38
C PRO A 135 19.20 12.38 -8.26
N ASP A 136 18.70 11.82 -7.15
CA ASP A 136 19.44 11.48 -5.94
C ASP A 136 19.70 9.96 -5.87
N PHE A 137 20.60 9.46 -6.73
CA PHE A 137 21.38 8.22 -6.54
C PHE A 137 20.68 7.03 -5.83
N GLY A 138 19.83 6.29 -6.55
CA GLY A 138 19.53 4.89 -6.23
C GLY A 138 18.53 4.64 -5.10
N ARG A 139 17.52 5.50 -4.91
CA ARG A 139 16.34 5.16 -4.09
C ARG A 139 15.28 4.44 -4.93
N PRO A 140 14.57 3.46 -4.34
CA PRO A 140 13.52 2.74 -5.04
C PRO A 140 12.27 3.61 -5.24
N ASN A 141 11.55 3.38 -6.34
CA ASN A 141 10.24 4.00 -6.58
C ASN A 141 9.25 3.52 -5.49
N GLU A 142 8.48 4.47 -4.98
CA GLU A 142 7.50 4.24 -3.92
C GLU A 142 6.07 4.24 -4.49
N ALA A 143 5.27 3.29 -4.02
CA ALA A 143 3.85 3.17 -4.34
C ALA A 143 3.08 2.80 -3.08
N TYR A 144 1.76 2.70 -3.19
CA TYR A 144 0.93 1.98 -2.25
C TYR A 144 -0.05 1.10 -3.01
N LEU A 145 -0.58 0.10 -2.29
CA LEU A 145 -1.55 -0.86 -2.83
C LEU A 145 -2.86 -0.69 -2.08
N ILE A 146 -3.96 -0.59 -2.82
CA ILE A 146 -5.31 -0.73 -2.29
C ILE A 146 -5.85 -2.06 -2.80
N VAL A 147 -6.41 -2.89 -1.92
CA VAL A 147 -7.08 -4.14 -2.29
C VAL A 147 -8.48 -4.17 -1.70
N TRP A 148 -9.47 -4.56 -2.48
CA TRP A 148 -10.84 -4.71 -2.00
C TRP A 148 -11.52 -5.91 -2.63
N VAL A 149 -12.57 -6.40 -1.96
CA VAL A 149 -13.38 -7.50 -2.46
C VAL A 149 -14.40 -7.00 -3.48
N THR A 150 -14.56 -7.77 -4.56
CA THR A 150 -15.60 -7.54 -5.58
C THR A 150 -16.52 -8.75 -5.73
N ASP A 151 -17.67 -8.54 -6.35
CA ASP A 151 -18.44 -9.63 -6.95
C ASP A 151 -17.80 -10.09 -8.28
N ALA A 152 -18.36 -11.14 -8.89
CA ALA A 152 -17.96 -11.62 -10.22
C ALA A 152 -18.10 -10.56 -11.34
N GLY A 153 -18.86 -9.48 -11.11
CA GLY A 153 -19.01 -8.33 -12.00
C GLY A 153 -18.03 -7.20 -11.73
N LEU A 154 -17.03 -7.41 -10.86
CA LEU A 154 -16.02 -6.42 -10.45
C LEU A 154 -16.58 -5.22 -9.67
N ASN A 155 -17.78 -5.34 -9.12
CA ASN A 155 -18.36 -4.29 -8.27
C ASN A 155 -17.87 -4.47 -6.83
N PRO A 156 -17.46 -3.39 -6.13
CA PRO A 156 -17.10 -3.48 -4.72
C PRO A 156 -18.25 -4.01 -3.86
N ILE A 157 -17.94 -4.95 -2.96
CA ILE A 157 -18.90 -5.54 -2.03
C ILE A 157 -18.45 -5.41 -0.58
N LYS A 158 -19.40 -5.55 0.35
CA LYS A 158 -19.09 -5.73 1.77
C LYS A 158 -18.56 -7.13 2.01
N PHE A 159 -17.33 -7.20 2.50
CA PHE A 159 -16.70 -8.42 2.94
C PHE A 159 -15.67 -8.08 4.02
N ASP A 160 -16.11 -7.88 5.26
CA ASP A 160 -15.23 -7.51 6.39
C ASP A 160 -14.44 -8.74 6.89
N GLY A 161 -13.56 -9.24 6.04
CA GLY A 161 -12.83 -10.49 6.20
C GLY A 161 -11.38 -10.45 5.71
N LEU A 162 -10.93 -9.33 5.14
CA LEU A 162 -9.54 -9.17 4.69
C LEU A 162 -8.61 -8.81 5.83
N VAL A 163 -7.47 -9.50 5.87
CA VAL A 163 -6.31 -9.17 6.72
C VAL A 163 -5.10 -9.15 5.81
N GLY A 164 -4.17 -8.22 6.05
CA GLY A 164 -2.97 -8.14 5.23
C GLY A 164 -1.76 -7.66 6.00
N ASP A 165 -0.61 -8.19 5.59
CA ASP A 165 0.68 -7.92 6.18
C ASP A 165 1.69 -7.63 5.06
N ALA A 166 2.68 -6.80 5.35
CA ALA A 166 3.74 -6.44 4.42
C ALA A 166 5.11 -6.61 5.07
N LEU A 167 6.06 -7.04 4.25
CA LEU A 167 7.46 -7.17 4.60
C LEU A 167 8.28 -6.25 3.70
N LEU A 168 9.03 -5.34 4.32
CA LEU A 168 9.88 -4.37 3.63
C LEU A 168 11.33 -4.56 4.02
N ARG A 169 12.18 -4.75 3.01
CA ARG A 169 13.63 -4.87 3.20
C ARG A 169 14.27 -3.54 2.88
N LEU A 170 14.85 -2.90 3.88
CA LEU A 170 15.37 -1.53 3.72
C LEU A 170 16.72 -1.47 3.00
N GLY A 171 17.43 -2.59 2.95
CA GLY A 171 18.65 -2.79 2.18
C GLY A 171 19.88 -2.04 2.70
N PRO A 172 21.02 -2.17 2.00
CA PRO A 172 22.32 -1.65 2.44
C PRO A 172 22.42 -0.12 2.45
N LEU A 173 21.38 0.59 1.97
CA LEU A 173 21.28 2.06 2.09
C LEU A 173 21.33 2.53 3.56
N PHE A 174 21.01 1.64 4.50
CA PHE A 174 21.04 1.89 5.94
C PHE A 174 22.20 1.20 6.67
N ASN A 175 23.18 0.63 5.95
CA ASN A 175 24.25 -0.21 6.51
C ASN A 175 23.72 -1.34 7.43
N SER A 176 22.53 -1.87 7.13
CA SER A 176 21.86 -2.82 8.00
C SER A 176 20.91 -3.72 7.21
N ASN A 177 20.87 -5.02 7.52
CA ASN A 177 19.86 -5.98 7.02
C ASN A 177 18.51 -5.77 7.73
N VAL A 178 18.05 -4.52 7.81
CA VAL A 178 16.81 -4.20 8.52
C VAL A 178 15.65 -4.59 7.63
N THR A 179 14.79 -5.40 8.22
CA THR A 179 13.49 -5.75 7.68
C THR A 179 12.44 -5.08 8.57
N GLU A 180 11.50 -4.38 7.96
CA GLU A 180 10.33 -3.78 8.60
C GLU A 180 9.11 -4.63 8.22
N THR A 181 8.27 -4.94 9.19
CA THR A 181 6.94 -5.51 8.95
C THR A 181 5.89 -4.48 9.34
N TYR A 182 4.82 -4.40 8.57
CA TYR A 182 3.66 -3.63 8.98
C TYR A 182 2.38 -4.32 8.52
N ASN A 183 1.29 -4.07 9.24
CA ASN A 183 -0.03 -4.56 8.85
C ASN A 183 -0.66 -3.55 7.89
N ALA A 184 -1.39 -4.05 6.90
CA ALA A 184 -2.28 -3.21 6.11
C ALA A 184 -3.22 -2.43 7.04
N LEU A 185 -3.74 -1.32 6.55
CA LEU A 185 -4.84 -0.61 7.18
C LEU A 185 -6.15 -1.26 6.70
N PRO A 186 -6.81 -2.11 7.50
CA PRO A 186 -8.13 -2.63 7.14
C PRO A 186 -9.16 -1.51 7.25
N ILE A 187 -10.07 -1.41 6.28
CA ILE A 187 -11.20 -0.50 6.34
C ILE A 187 -12.47 -1.32 6.12
N GLN A 188 -13.37 -1.27 7.10
CA GLN A 188 -14.64 -1.99 7.02
C GLN A 188 -15.62 -1.26 6.10
N ALA A 189 -16.53 -2.02 5.48
CA ALA A 189 -17.69 -1.45 4.84
C ALA A 189 -18.63 -0.80 5.86
N GLY A 190 -19.58 -0.01 5.37
CA GLY A 190 -20.68 0.51 6.18
C GLY A 190 -21.46 -0.61 6.87
N ASP A 191 -22.06 -0.28 8.03
CA ASP A 191 -22.85 -1.26 8.80
C ASP A 191 -24.23 -1.53 8.16
N PHE A 192 -24.64 -0.69 7.21
CA PHE A 192 -25.94 -0.80 6.54
C PHE A 192 -26.03 -2.01 5.60
N PHE A 193 -24.89 -2.43 5.03
CA PHE A 193 -24.85 -3.52 4.05
C PHE A 193 -24.75 -4.89 4.74
N GLY A 194 -25.34 -5.90 4.13
CA GLY A 194 -25.06 -7.32 4.39
C GLY A 194 -23.78 -7.78 3.71
N THR A 195 -23.12 -8.81 4.24
CA THR A 195 -21.95 -9.43 3.58
C THR A 195 -22.35 -9.95 2.20
N GLY A 196 -21.59 -9.58 1.16
CA GLY A 196 -21.88 -9.91 -0.23
C GLY A 196 -22.65 -8.83 -0.99
N GLU A 197 -23.19 -7.82 -0.31
CA GLU A 197 -23.92 -6.73 -0.95
C GLU A 197 -22.97 -5.67 -1.54
N GLN A 198 -23.37 -5.08 -2.66
CA GLN A 198 -22.61 -4.01 -3.31
C GLN A 198 -22.60 -2.74 -2.45
N THR A 199 -21.40 -2.20 -2.21
CA THR A 199 -21.19 -1.02 -1.37
C THR A 199 -21.13 0.27 -2.17
N ALA A 200 -21.20 0.22 -3.50
CA ALA A 200 -20.90 1.37 -4.35
C ALA A 200 -21.81 1.46 -5.59
N ALA A 201 -23.00 0.85 -5.55
CA ALA A 201 -23.91 0.80 -6.70
C ALA A 201 -24.43 2.18 -7.14
N ASP A 202 -24.60 3.10 -6.19
CA ASP A 202 -25.07 4.47 -6.38
C ASP A 202 -23.96 5.46 -6.79
N ILE A 203 -22.70 5.10 -6.56
CA ILE A 203 -21.49 5.88 -6.90
C ILE A 203 -20.64 5.24 -7.99
N GLY A 204 -21.23 4.35 -8.81
CA GLY A 204 -20.57 3.78 -9.99
C GLY A 204 -19.34 2.91 -9.69
N GLY A 205 -19.33 2.24 -8.53
CA GLY A 205 -18.25 1.34 -8.13
C GLY A 205 -17.01 2.04 -7.57
N ALA A 206 -17.12 3.31 -7.13
CA ALA A 206 -16.07 4.01 -6.42
C ALA A 206 -15.93 3.53 -4.95
N LEU A 207 -14.74 3.69 -4.37
CA LEU A 207 -14.53 3.41 -2.95
C LEU A 207 -14.70 4.72 -2.15
N ALA A 208 -15.89 4.94 -1.60
CA ALA A 208 -16.16 6.13 -0.78
C ALA A 208 -15.99 5.84 0.72
N PHE A 209 -15.03 6.51 1.36
CA PHE A 209 -14.76 6.40 2.80
C PHE A 209 -15.51 7.49 3.60
N ASP A 210 -16.81 7.58 3.37
CA ASP A 210 -17.69 8.64 3.88
C ASP A 210 -18.46 8.26 5.16
N GLY A 211 -18.30 7.02 5.63
CA GLY A 211 -19.01 6.46 6.79
C GLY A 211 -20.31 5.75 6.43
N SER A 212 -20.81 5.95 5.21
CA SER A 212 -21.99 5.28 4.66
C SER A 212 -21.58 4.04 3.87
N HIS A 213 -20.72 4.20 2.86
CA HIS A 213 -20.26 3.12 1.97
C HIS A 213 -19.16 2.30 2.62
N TYR A 214 -18.10 2.98 3.06
CA TYR A 214 -17.03 2.45 3.90
C TYR A 214 -16.84 3.33 5.12
N LYS A 215 -16.30 2.77 6.20
CA LYS A 215 -15.99 3.54 7.41
C LYS A 215 -15.04 4.68 7.09
N GLN A 216 -15.31 5.85 7.67
CA GLN A 216 -14.39 6.99 7.58
C GLN A 216 -13.06 6.65 8.25
N VAL A 217 -11.97 6.96 7.56
CA VAL A 217 -10.63 6.86 8.13
C VAL A 217 -10.37 8.08 9.01
N THR A 218 -10.88 8.04 10.24
CA THR A 218 -10.67 9.10 11.24
C THR A 218 -9.52 8.72 12.17
N GLY A 219 -8.51 9.56 12.34
CA GLY A 219 -7.44 9.31 13.31
C GLY A 219 -6.42 10.44 13.46
N THR A 220 -5.70 10.41 14.58
CA THR A 220 -4.47 11.19 14.82
C THR A 220 -3.30 10.20 14.82
N ILE A 221 -2.31 10.42 13.97
CA ILE A 221 -1.11 9.57 13.90
C ILE A 221 0.00 10.26 14.69
N ILE A 222 0.46 9.62 15.77
CA ILE A 222 1.64 10.04 16.52
C ILE A 222 2.71 8.98 16.29
N GLY A 223 3.88 9.39 15.81
CA GLY A 223 4.96 8.45 15.50
C GLY A 223 6.32 9.12 15.56
N THR A 224 7.33 8.33 15.91
CA THR A 224 8.72 8.78 15.89
C THR A 224 9.31 8.58 14.50
N ILE A 225 9.76 9.67 13.88
CA ILE A 225 10.50 9.59 12.62
C ILE A 225 11.96 9.25 12.93
N ARG A 226 12.43 8.11 12.43
CA ARG A 226 13.86 7.79 12.46
C ARG A 226 14.57 8.53 11.34
N TYR A 227 15.58 9.31 11.69
CA TYR A 227 16.47 9.89 10.70
C TYR A 227 17.31 8.76 10.07
N PRO A 228 17.26 8.56 8.75
CA PRO A 228 18.25 7.71 8.09
C PRO A 228 19.63 8.24 8.44
N GLY A 229 20.58 7.35 8.69
CA GLY A 229 21.95 7.71 9.07
C GLY A 229 22.69 8.49 7.98
N ARG A 230 24.03 8.39 7.95
CA ARG A 230 24.85 9.12 6.97
C ARG A 230 24.35 8.91 5.55
N THR A 231 24.11 10.00 4.84
CA THR A 231 23.78 10.01 3.41
C THR A 231 24.97 10.56 2.62
N PHE A 232 25.12 10.13 1.37
CA PHE A 232 26.23 10.50 0.50
C PHE A 232 25.69 11.06 -0.80
N ALA A 233 26.11 12.28 -1.18
CA ALA A 233 25.65 12.92 -2.40
C ALA A 233 26.30 12.32 -3.66
N THR A 234 27.38 11.55 -3.51
CA THR A 234 28.09 10.90 -4.63
C THR A 234 28.62 9.51 -4.23
N ALA A 235 28.83 8.64 -5.22
CA ALA A 235 29.46 7.33 -5.02
C ALA A 235 30.89 7.47 -4.44
N ALA A 236 31.63 8.50 -4.86
CA ALA A 236 32.96 8.79 -4.33
C ALA A 236 32.91 9.16 -2.83
N ALA A 237 31.93 9.97 -2.42
CA ALA A 237 31.74 10.32 -1.01
C ALA A 237 31.34 9.09 -0.15
N LYS A 238 30.59 8.15 -0.73
CA LYS A 238 30.26 6.86 -0.09
C LYS A 238 31.51 6.01 0.15
N VAL A 239 32.38 5.87 -0.86
CA VAL A 239 33.66 5.15 -0.73
C VAL A 239 34.58 5.82 0.29
N ALA A 240 34.61 7.16 0.31
CA ALA A 240 35.38 7.95 1.26
C ALA A 240 34.73 8.07 2.65
N ASN A 241 33.58 7.43 2.89
CA ASN A 241 32.78 7.51 4.13
C ASN A 241 32.57 8.95 4.66
N THR A 242 32.48 9.92 3.76
CA THR A 242 32.31 11.33 4.08
C THR A 242 30.85 11.72 3.86
N SER A 243 30.09 11.91 4.95
CA SER A 243 28.66 12.27 4.88
C SER A 243 28.50 13.61 4.18
N THR A 244 27.94 13.59 2.98
CA THR A 244 27.74 14.78 2.12
C THR A 244 26.30 14.92 1.64
N GLY A 245 25.46 13.91 1.90
CA GLY A 245 24.07 13.90 1.49
C GLY A 245 23.16 14.67 2.45
N ARG A 246 21.94 14.93 1.98
CA ARG A 246 20.87 15.51 2.77
C ARG A 246 20.04 14.38 3.41
N ILE A 247 19.84 14.45 4.71
CA ILE A 247 18.87 13.59 5.40
C ILE A 247 17.47 14.15 5.08
N ARG A 248 16.66 13.35 4.40
CA ARG A 248 15.26 13.67 4.11
C ARG A 248 14.38 12.59 4.75
N THR A 249 13.34 13.02 5.46
CA THR A 249 12.21 12.17 5.83
C THR A 249 11.04 12.53 4.93
N LYS A 250 10.25 11.54 4.53
CA LYS A 250 9.01 11.75 3.77
C LYS A 250 7.86 11.29 4.66
N LEU A 251 6.85 12.14 4.82
CA LEU A 251 5.58 11.78 5.40
C LEU A 251 4.58 11.62 4.26
N SER A 252 3.99 10.45 4.13
CA SER A 252 2.93 10.21 3.16
C SER A 252 1.60 10.43 3.86
N LEU A 253 0.93 11.53 3.54
CA LEU A 253 -0.47 11.71 3.91
C LEU A 253 -1.33 11.18 2.77
N LEU A 254 -2.18 10.22 3.09
CA LEU A 254 -3.22 9.75 2.18
C LEU A 254 -4.40 10.72 2.36
N THR A 255 -4.51 11.71 1.48
CA THR A 255 -5.67 12.60 1.42
C THR A 255 -6.70 11.99 0.48
N LEU A 256 -7.95 11.84 0.94
CA LEU A 256 -8.95 11.01 0.25
C LEU A 256 -9.59 11.67 -0.99
N ASP A 257 -9.28 12.93 -1.30
CA ASP A 257 -9.92 13.72 -2.36
C ASP A 257 -8.95 14.00 -3.53
N VAL A 258 -8.81 13.07 -4.49
CA VAL A 258 -7.82 13.20 -5.59
C VAL A 258 -8.33 12.51 -6.87
N LEU A 259 -8.23 13.18 -8.01
CA LEU A 259 -8.62 12.70 -9.33
C LEU A 259 -7.65 11.65 -9.89
N SER A 260 -8.17 10.44 -10.17
CA SER A 260 -7.42 9.32 -10.75
C SER A 260 -6.87 9.62 -12.16
N ASN A 261 -5.59 9.30 -12.37
CA ASN A 261 -4.81 9.49 -13.59
C ASN A 261 -5.01 10.88 -14.24
N ARG A 262 -5.17 11.90 -13.40
CA ARG A 262 -5.46 13.28 -13.78
C ARG A 262 -4.59 14.21 -12.95
N VAL A 263 -4.52 15.46 -13.43
CA VAL A 263 -3.94 16.57 -12.69
C VAL A 263 -4.73 16.79 -11.41
N ASN A 264 -4.01 16.83 -10.30
CA ASN A 264 -4.53 17.18 -8.99
C ASN A 264 -3.95 18.50 -8.50
N GLU A 265 -4.78 19.32 -7.87
CA GLU A 265 -4.30 20.51 -7.18
C GLU A 265 -3.46 20.10 -5.97
N VAL A 266 -2.49 20.95 -5.61
CA VAL A 266 -1.61 20.71 -4.47
C VAL A 266 -2.41 20.93 -3.17
N THR A 267 -2.43 19.91 -2.30
CA THR A 267 -3.02 20.03 -0.96
C THR A 267 -1.95 20.48 0.04
N PHE A 268 -2.22 21.57 0.73
CA PHE A 268 -1.36 22.07 1.81
C PHE A 268 -1.82 21.52 3.15
N VAL A 269 -0.92 20.87 3.87
CA VAL A 269 -1.15 20.41 5.25
C VAL A 269 -0.10 21.02 6.16
N ASP A 270 -0.54 21.67 7.22
CA ASP A 270 0.32 22.24 8.24
C ASP A 270 0.83 21.14 9.19
N PHE A 271 2.10 21.23 9.56
CA PHE A 271 2.73 20.34 10.52
C PHE A 271 3.41 21.13 11.63
N ASP A 272 3.19 20.68 12.86
CA ASP A 272 3.95 21.14 14.02
C ASP A 272 5.14 20.21 14.24
N PHE A 273 6.34 20.78 14.24
CA PHE A 273 7.57 20.04 14.54
C PHE A 273 8.02 20.32 15.97
N PHE A 274 8.23 19.23 16.70
CA PHE A 274 8.77 19.23 18.05
C PHE A 274 10.17 18.59 18.04
N ASN A 275 11.09 19.14 18.83
CA ASN A 275 12.39 18.52 19.05
C ASN A 275 12.30 17.38 20.07
N GLU A 276 13.44 16.75 20.38
CA GLU A 276 13.56 15.66 21.35
C GLU A 276 13.16 16.03 22.79
N ALA A 277 13.02 17.33 23.11
CA ALA A 277 12.55 17.83 24.39
C ALA A 277 11.08 18.30 24.34
N GLU A 278 10.34 17.96 23.28
CA GLU A 278 8.96 18.38 23.02
C GLU A 278 8.77 19.91 22.97
N VAL A 279 9.84 20.64 22.71
CA VAL A 279 9.78 22.09 22.50
C VAL A 279 9.43 22.35 21.04
N HIS A 280 8.30 23.03 20.84
CA HIS A 280 7.81 23.46 19.53
C HIS A 280 8.86 24.35 18.82
N HIS A 281 9.30 23.95 17.63
CA HIS A 281 10.43 24.60 16.96
C HIS A 281 10.05 25.43 15.72
N SER A 282 8.88 25.21 15.09
CA SER A 282 8.29 26.11 14.07
C SER A 282 7.00 25.56 13.47
N ALA A 283 6.10 26.46 13.04
CA ALA A 283 5.26 26.30 11.86
C ALA A 283 5.90 27.10 10.71
N ALA A 284 6.47 26.42 9.71
CA ALA A 284 6.97 27.08 8.50
C ALA A 284 6.80 26.17 7.28
N THR A 285 5.76 26.51 6.52
CA THR A 285 5.53 26.30 5.08
C THR A 285 6.03 24.99 4.45
N THR A 286 5.05 24.16 4.10
CA THR A 286 5.06 23.24 2.95
C THR A 286 6.15 22.17 2.95
N PRO A 287 5.97 21.05 3.64
CA PRO A 287 6.32 19.79 3.00
C PRO A 287 5.37 19.59 1.81
N GLU A 288 5.92 19.54 0.61
CA GLU A 288 5.21 19.09 -0.59
C GLU A 288 4.59 17.71 -0.32
N ILE A 289 3.28 17.68 -0.21
CA ILE A 289 2.52 16.45 -0.36
C ILE A 289 2.14 16.42 -1.83
N GLY A 290 2.98 15.77 -2.63
CA GLY A 290 2.59 15.39 -3.97
C GLY A 290 1.29 14.60 -3.89
N PRO A 291 0.34 14.80 -4.82
CA PRO A 291 -0.96 14.16 -4.78
C PRO A 291 -0.79 12.64 -4.62
N ARG A 292 -1.58 12.05 -3.71
CA ARG A 292 -1.65 10.60 -3.47
C ARG A 292 -3.12 10.20 -3.29
N LEU A 293 -3.63 9.52 -4.32
CA LEU A 293 -5.00 9.09 -4.67
C LEU A 293 -5.94 8.46 -3.63
N THR A 294 -7.24 8.70 -3.86
CA THR A 294 -8.32 7.68 -4.03
C THR A 294 -9.45 8.25 -4.90
N ARG A 295 -10.18 7.35 -5.60
CA ARG A 295 -11.17 7.58 -6.68
C ARG A 295 -12.56 8.07 -6.21
N SER A 296 -13.12 9.07 -6.89
CA SER A 296 -14.57 9.44 -6.92
C SER A 296 -15.32 8.73 -8.03
#